data_AF-A0A9D1QXA1-F1
#
_entry.id   AF-A0A9D1QXA1-F1
#
_cell.length_a   1.000
_cell.length_b   1.000
_cell.length_c   1.000
_cell.angle_alpha   90.00
_cell.angle_beta   90.00
_cell.angle_gamma   90.00
#
_symmetry.space_group_name_H-M   'P 1'
#
loop_
_entity.id
_entity.type
_entity.pdbx_description
1 polymer ?
#
loop_
_entity_poly.entity_id
_entity_poly.type
_entity_poly.pdbx_seq_one_letter_code
_entity_poly.pdbx_strand_id
1 'polypeptide(L)'
;MAKKKKDAYIDPQQKELRELIELKKLQQQAAEHPEEVREELTKEEKIVPKTFKEKWNNYWYHYKGATWGTVIVVVLISWMIKDIFFGPEYDLTVTSATKYALSALNSELTEDLTAYAEDYNGDGKTDITFDEIMVSFSADDENTDMQTNAINMQKLMAVFAGGEDLLFIMDQDAYDYICGDEEGIFVDLSEVFPNIDIIEGDKLILNETSLGQKTYMNVLDEDIFLCVRDIGGTVNNDEESNSDLENSLDYVENLLREEYPDQFPAEE
;
A
#
# COMPACT_ATOMS: atom_id res chain seq x y z
N MET A 1 20.34 -85.67 42.99
CA MET A 1 21.19 -84.68 43.69
C MET A 1 21.96 -83.87 42.65
N ALA A 2 21.76 -82.55 42.62
CA ALA A 2 22.28 -81.64 41.60
C ALA A 2 23.72 -81.18 41.91
N LYS A 3 24.61 -81.18 40.92
CA LYS A 3 25.97 -80.62 41.01
C LYS A 3 25.95 -79.12 40.67
N LYS A 4 26.23 -78.26 41.66
CA LYS A 4 26.51 -76.82 41.46
C LYS A 4 27.89 -76.64 40.78
N LYS A 5 27.95 -75.92 39.65
CA LYS A 5 29.19 -75.37 39.07
C LYS A 5 29.74 -74.30 40.04
N LYS A 6 31.03 -74.35 40.35
CA LYS A 6 31.76 -73.28 41.04
C LYS A 6 32.32 -72.34 39.98
N ASP A 7 32.02 -71.05 40.09
CA ASP A 7 32.61 -70.01 39.26
C ASP A 7 34.09 -69.82 39.61
N ALA A 8 34.95 -69.68 38.59
CA ALA A 8 36.39 -69.55 38.76
C ALA A 8 36.75 -68.14 39.25
N TYR A 9 37.46 -68.05 40.37
CA TYR A 9 38.07 -66.81 40.86
C TYR A 9 39.18 -66.39 39.89
N ILE A 10 38.99 -65.26 39.20
CA ILE A 10 39.99 -64.65 38.33
C ILE A 10 40.81 -63.68 39.19
N ASP A 11 42.11 -63.95 39.34
CA ASP A 11 43.04 -63.11 40.08
C ASP A 11 43.14 -61.71 39.44
N PRO A 12 42.79 -60.62 40.16
CA PRO A 12 42.80 -59.26 39.62
C PRO A 12 44.17 -58.85 39.06
N GLN A 13 45.28 -59.32 39.63
CA GLN A 13 46.61 -59.00 39.12
C GLN A 13 46.90 -59.64 37.76
N GLN A 14 46.38 -60.85 37.51
CA GLN A 14 46.53 -61.48 36.20
C GLN A 14 45.68 -60.80 35.12
N LYS A 15 44.55 -60.21 35.52
CA LYS A 15 43.71 -59.43 34.62
C LYS A 15 44.43 -58.13 34.22
N GLU A 16 44.95 -57.39 35.19
CA GLU A 16 45.76 -56.19 34.95
C GLU A 16 47.01 -56.48 34.10
N LEU A 17 47.71 -57.58 34.37
CA LEU A 17 48.89 -57.96 33.58
C LEU A 17 48.53 -58.28 32.13
N ARG A 18 47.40 -58.96 31.90
CA ARG A 18 46.90 -59.23 30.54
C ARG A 18 46.52 -57.94 29.82
N GLU A 19 45.83 -57.04 30.52
CA GLU A 19 45.46 -55.72 29.99
C GLU A 19 46.70 -54.89 29.66
N LEU A 20 47.75 -54.92 30.50
CA LEU A 20 49.03 -54.26 30.23
C LEU A 20 49.78 -54.87 29.05
N ILE A 21 49.78 -56.19 28.91
CA ILE A 21 50.40 -56.88 27.76
C ILE A 21 49.67 -56.50 26.47
N GLU A 22 48.34 -56.45 26.52
CA GLU A 22 47.51 -56.06 25.38
C GLU A 22 47.73 -54.60 25.01
N LEU A 23 47.76 -53.68 25.99
CA LEU A 23 48.10 -52.28 25.78
C LEU A 23 49.50 -52.10 25.19
N LYS A 24 50.49 -52.83 25.69
CA LYS A 24 51.86 -52.74 25.19
C LYS A 24 51.96 -53.28 23.76
N LYS A 25 51.21 -54.32 23.43
CA LYS A 25 51.11 -54.87 22.07
C LYS A 25 50.43 -53.87 21.12
N LEU A 26 49.35 -53.22 21.57
CA LEU A 26 48.67 -52.16 20.82
C LEU A 26 49.59 -50.94 20.60
N GLN A 27 50.33 -50.52 21.63
CA GLN A 27 51.33 -49.46 21.52
C GLN A 27 52.45 -49.82 20.54
N GLN A 28 52.91 -51.06 20.58
CA GLN A 28 53.94 -51.54 19.65
C GLN A 28 53.40 -51.58 18.21
N GLN A 29 52.19 -52.08 18.00
CA GLN A 29 51.54 -52.10 16.70
C GLN A 29 51.32 -50.68 16.16
N ALA A 30 50.94 -49.74 17.03
CA ALA A 30 50.79 -48.33 16.68
C ALA A 30 52.13 -47.65 16.34
N ALA A 31 53.24 -48.07 16.96
CA ALA A 31 54.57 -47.58 16.67
C ALA A 31 55.18 -48.19 15.40
N GLU A 32 54.82 -49.43 15.06
CA GLU A 32 55.24 -50.12 13.83
C GLU A 32 54.49 -49.58 12.60
N HIS A 33 53.24 -49.15 12.77
CA HIS A 33 52.39 -48.61 11.71
C HIS A 33 51.87 -47.20 12.03
N PRO A 34 52.76 -46.20 12.21
CA PRO A 34 52.36 -44.85 12.62
C PRO A 34 51.52 -44.13 11.56
N GLU A 35 51.72 -44.46 10.27
CA GLU A 35 50.92 -43.94 9.15
C GLU A 35 49.48 -44.45 9.20
N GLU A 36 49.25 -45.74 9.52
CA GLU A 36 47.90 -46.33 9.61
C GLU A 36 47.13 -45.77 10.80
N VAL A 37 47.79 -45.62 11.96
CA VAL A 37 47.19 -44.99 13.14
C VAL A 37 46.89 -43.52 12.88
N ARG A 38 47.78 -42.82 12.18
CA ARG A 38 47.55 -41.43 11.79
C ARG A 38 46.42 -41.34 10.77
N GLU A 39 46.31 -42.25 9.82
CA GLU A 39 45.21 -42.34 8.85
C GLU A 39 43.87 -42.65 9.54
N GLU A 40 43.87 -43.52 10.55
CA GLU A 40 42.68 -43.85 11.35
C GLU A 40 42.26 -42.68 12.27
N LEU A 41 43.22 -41.93 12.81
CA LEU A 41 42.98 -40.69 13.58
C LEU A 41 42.59 -39.49 12.69
N THR A 42 43.03 -39.46 11.42
CA THR A 42 42.71 -38.41 10.45
C THR A 42 41.53 -38.74 9.55
N LYS A 43 41.02 -39.98 9.60
CA LYS A 43 39.65 -40.29 9.20
C LYS A 43 38.72 -39.54 10.15
N GLU A 44 38.51 -38.26 9.87
CA GLU A 44 37.31 -37.57 10.29
C GLU A 44 36.15 -38.42 9.79
N GLU A 45 35.54 -39.20 10.69
CA GLU A 45 34.25 -39.80 10.43
C GLU A 45 33.34 -38.61 10.13
N LYS A 46 33.14 -38.31 8.83
CA LYS A 46 32.16 -37.33 8.40
C LYS A 46 30.89 -37.75 9.10
N ILE A 47 30.41 -36.92 10.02
CA ILE A 47 29.20 -37.16 10.78
C ILE A 47 28.06 -37.01 9.77
N VAL A 48 27.88 -38.02 8.92
CA VAL A 48 26.79 -38.09 7.96
C VAL A 48 25.57 -38.39 8.82
N PRO A 49 24.63 -37.46 8.98
CA PRO A 49 23.49 -37.68 9.85
C PRO A 49 22.70 -38.89 9.34
N LYS A 50 22.65 -39.97 10.14
CA LYS A 50 22.07 -41.26 9.73
C LYS A 50 20.59 -41.32 10.05
N THR A 51 20.14 -40.59 11.07
CA THR A 51 18.74 -40.57 11.52
C THR A 51 18.01 -39.27 11.12
N PHE A 52 16.68 -39.33 11.04
CA PHE A 52 15.84 -38.16 10.71
C PHE A 52 16.07 -36.97 11.66
N LYS A 53 16.24 -37.25 12.96
CA LYS A 53 16.47 -36.21 13.98
C LYS A 53 17.82 -35.51 13.79
N GLU A 54 18.87 -36.26 13.47
CA GLU A 54 20.19 -35.69 13.18
C GLU A 54 20.18 -34.86 11.89
N LYS A 55 19.46 -35.32 10.85
CA LYS A 55 19.30 -34.55 9.60
C LYS A 55 18.57 -33.23 9.82
N TRP A 56 17.52 -33.24 10.64
CA TRP A 56 16.78 -32.04 11.01
C TRP A 56 17.63 -31.05 11.80
N ASN A 57 18.38 -31.53 12.81
CA ASN A 57 19.27 -30.68 13.58
C ASN A 57 20.39 -30.09 12.72
N ASN A 58 20.98 -30.89 11.82
CA ASN A 58 22.01 -30.44 10.88
C ASN A 58 21.46 -29.36 9.93
N TYR A 59 20.24 -29.53 9.42
CA TYR A 59 19.57 -28.52 8.60
C TYR A 59 19.40 -27.20 9.37
N TRP A 60 18.82 -27.22 10.56
CA TRP A 60 18.63 -26.00 11.35
C TRP A 60 19.96 -25.36 11.78
N TYR A 61 21.00 -26.15 12.03
CA TYR A 61 22.32 -25.60 12.37
C TYR A 61 22.87 -24.71 11.26
N HIS A 62 22.75 -25.13 9.99
CA HIS A 62 23.28 -24.41 8.84
C HIS A 62 22.30 -23.41 8.21
N TYR A 63 21.02 -23.74 8.15
CA TYR A 63 20.05 -23.02 7.32
C TYR A 63 19.06 -22.18 8.11
N LYS A 64 19.01 -22.22 9.45
CA LYS A 64 18.02 -21.45 10.24
C LYS A 64 17.85 -20.00 9.81
N GLY A 65 18.95 -19.30 9.52
CA GLY A 65 18.92 -17.90 9.08
C GLY A 65 18.31 -17.75 7.69
N ALA A 66 18.73 -18.58 6.73
CA ALA A 66 18.17 -18.59 5.38
C ALA A 66 16.70 -19.02 5.36
N THR A 67 16.32 -19.99 6.20
CA THR A 67 14.93 -20.42 6.39
C THR A 67 14.08 -19.27 6.92
N TRP A 68 14.52 -18.58 7.97
CA TRP A 68 13.81 -17.40 8.49
C TRP A 68 13.73 -16.26 7.48
N GLY A 69 14.81 -15.98 6.75
CA GLY A 69 14.80 -14.97 5.68
C GLY A 69 13.80 -15.31 4.58
N THR A 70 13.75 -16.58 4.14
CA THR A 70 12.78 -17.04 3.15
C THR A 70 11.35 -16.89 3.65
N VAL A 71 11.08 -17.26 4.90
CA VAL A 71 9.76 -17.11 5.52
C VAL A 71 9.32 -15.64 5.54
N ILE A 72 10.21 -14.72 5.93
CA ILE A 72 9.90 -13.28 5.93
C ILE A 72 9.55 -12.79 4.53
N VAL A 73 10.35 -13.16 3.53
CA VAL A 73 10.10 -12.79 2.12
C VAL A 73 8.75 -13.32 1.65
N VAL A 74 8.42 -14.58 1.93
CA VAL A 74 7.12 -15.17 1.55
C VAL A 74 5.96 -14.44 2.23
N VAL A 75 6.10 -14.07 3.51
CA VAL A 75 5.08 -13.29 4.23
C VAL A 75 4.90 -11.91 3.60
N LEU A 76 5.98 -11.20 3.30
CA LEU A 76 5.90 -9.87 2.67
C LEU A 76 5.26 -9.94 1.28
N ILE A 77 5.65 -10.91 0.45
CA ILE A 77 5.05 -11.10 -0.88
C ILE A 77 3.56 -11.45 -0.74
N SER A 78 3.21 -12.34 0.20
CA SER A 78 1.80 -12.69 0.43
C SER A 78 0.98 -11.50 0.90
N TRP A 79 1.58 -10.63 1.71
CA TRP A 79 0.94 -9.40 2.18
C TRP A 79 0.72 -8.41 1.03
N MET A 80 1.74 -8.17 0.21
CA MET A 80 1.61 -7.31 -0.99
C MET A 80 0.55 -7.83 -1.97
N ILE A 81 0.51 -9.15 -2.23
CA ILE A 81 -0.53 -9.75 -3.09
C ILE A 81 -1.91 -9.49 -2.48
N LYS A 82 -2.05 -9.66 -1.16
CA LYS A 82 -3.32 -9.41 -0.47
C LYS A 82 -3.73 -7.93 -0.59
N ASP A 83 -2.81 -6.99 -0.49
CA ASP A 83 -3.13 -5.56 -0.65
C ASP A 83 -3.46 -5.19 -2.10
N ILE A 84 -2.84 -5.83 -3.09
CA ILE A 84 -3.15 -5.61 -4.51
C ILE A 84 -4.54 -6.13 -4.88
N PHE A 85 -4.94 -7.30 -4.39
CA PHE A 85 -6.22 -7.94 -4.78
C PHE A 85 -7.40 -7.62 -3.84
N PHE A 86 -7.13 -7.11 -2.64
CA PHE A 86 -8.14 -6.82 -1.63
C PHE A 86 -7.91 -5.46 -0.96
N GLY A 87 -7.11 -4.60 -1.58
CA GLY A 87 -7.01 -3.18 -1.19
C GLY A 87 -8.34 -2.48 -1.45
N PRO A 88 -8.58 -1.34 -0.78
CA PRO A 88 -9.72 -0.50 -1.11
C PRO A 88 -9.56 -0.01 -2.56
N GLU A 89 -10.53 -0.34 -3.39
CA GLU A 89 -10.71 0.24 -4.72
C GLU A 89 -11.79 1.31 -4.54
N TYR A 90 -11.45 2.55 -4.84
CA TYR A 90 -12.35 3.68 -4.65
C TYR A 90 -13.07 3.96 -5.97
N ASP A 91 -14.33 4.37 -5.88
CA ASP A 91 -15.18 4.68 -7.04
C ASP A 91 -14.74 6.00 -7.71
N LEU A 92 -14.33 6.97 -6.90
CA LEU A 92 -13.82 8.27 -7.35
C LEU A 92 -12.74 8.81 -6.42
N THR A 93 -11.85 9.62 -7.00
CA THR A 93 -10.93 10.48 -6.27
C THR A 93 -11.35 11.94 -6.46
N VAL A 94 -11.65 12.62 -5.36
CA VAL A 94 -11.94 14.05 -5.32
C VAL A 94 -10.74 14.79 -4.72
N THR A 95 -10.04 15.57 -5.53
CA THR A 95 -8.86 16.31 -5.09
C THR A 95 -9.21 17.76 -4.85
N SER A 96 -8.95 18.26 -3.64
CA SER A 96 -9.15 19.69 -3.34
C SER A 96 -7.84 20.46 -3.46
N ALA A 97 -7.93 21.66 -4.03
CA ALA A 97 -6.86 22.63 -4.12
C ALA A 97 -7.41 23.98 -3.67
N THR A 98 -7.34 24.25 -2.37
CA THR A 98 -7.84 25.51 -1.79
C THR A 98 -6.94 25.98 -0.67
N LYS A 99 -7.02 27.26 -0.27
CA LYS A 99 -6.35 27.76 0.94
C LYS A 99 -6.99 27.27 2.25
N TYR A 100 -8.19 26.69 2.17
CA TYR A 100 -8.97 26.24 3.32
C TYR A 100 -8.74 24.75 3.61
N ALA A 101 -8.77 24.41 4.90
CA ALA A 101 -8.88 23.01 5.33
C ALA A 101 -10.36 22.62 5.33
N LEU A 102 -10.89 22.21 4.17
CA LEU A 102 -12.29 21.78 4.03
C LEU A 102 -12.63 20.64 5.00
N SER A 103 -11.70 19.70 5.20
CA SER A 103 -11.84 18.61 6.17
C SER A 103 -11.99 19.08 7.63
N ALA A 104 -11.49 20.29 7.94
CA ALA A 104 -11.64 20.91 9.25
C ALA A 104 -12.96 21.67 9.40
N LEU A 105 -13.62 22.05 8.30
CA LEU A 105 -14.94 22.68 8.30
C LEU A 105 -16.05 21.66 8.62
N ASN A 106 -15.93 20.46 8.06
CA ASN A 106 -16.87 19.37 8.29
C ASN A 106 -16.14 18.03 8.44
N SER A 107 -16.27 17.40 9.61
CA SER A 107 -15.70 16.06 9.86
C SER A 107 -16.38 14.95 9.05
N GLU A 108 -17.58 15.20 8.51
CA GLU A 108 -18.36 14.29 7.67
C GLU A 108 -18.17 14.58 6.17
N LEU A 109 -17.23 15.47 5.80
CA LEU A 109 -17.01 15.90 4.40
C LEU A 109 -16.92 14.74 3.40
N THR A 110 -16.13 13.70 3.71
CA THR A 110 -15.99 12.55 2.80
C THR A 110 -17.30 11.77 2.66
N GLU A 111 -18.07 11.60 3.74
CA GLU A 111 -19.39 10.94 3.68
C GLU A 111 -20.39 11.77 2.87
N ASP A 112 -20.35 13.10 3.03
CA ASP A 112 -21.19 14.03 2.29
C ASP A 112 -20.88 14.05 0.79
N LEU A 113 -19.60 13.95 0.42
CA LEU A 113 -19.17 13.80 -0.96
C LEU A 113 -19.55 12.41 -1.52
N THR A 114 -19.37 11.34 -0.72
CA THR A 114 -19.71 9.96 -1.14
C THR A 114 -21.18 9.82 -1.53
N ALA A 115 -22.07 10.61 -0.95
CA ALA A 115 -23.51 10.57 -1.22
C ALA A 115 -23.90 10.85 -2.68
N TYR A 116 -23.01 11.45 -3.48
CA TYR A 116 -23.23 11.77 -4.90
C TYR A 116 -22.49 10.84 -5.85
N ALA A 117 -21.71 9.88 -5.34
CA ALA A 117 -21.07 8.85 -6.13
C ALA A 117 -21.96 7.59 -6.23
N GLU A 118 -21.76 6.79 -7.28
CA GLU A 118 -22.32 5.46 -7.41
C GLU A 118 -21.22 4.38 -7.27
N ASP A 119 -21.64 3.10 -7.21
CA ASP A 119 -20.75 1.94 -7.26
C ASP A 119 -20.24 1.74 -8.70
N TYR A 120 -19.23 2.53 -9.08
CA TYR A 120 -18.67 2.52 -10.43
C TYR A 120 -17.79 1.29 -10.68
N ASN A 121 -17.15 0.76 -9.63
CA ASN A 121 -16.29 -0.42 -9.75
C ASN A 121 -17.04 -1.77 -9.63
N GLY A 122 -18.30 -1.74 -9.20
CA GLY A 122 -19.19 -2.90 -9.11
C GLY A 122 -18.88 -3.84 -7.93
N ASP A 123 -18.21 -3.36 -6.88
CA ASP A 123 -17.84 -4.14 -5.70
C ASP A 123 -18.96 -4.22 -4.65
N GLY A 124 -20.07 -3.50 -4.87
CA GLY A 124 -21.23 -3.44 -3.99
C GLY A 124 -21.10 -2.44 -2.83
N LYS A 125 -20.09 -1.58 -2.85
CA LYS A 125 -19.90 -0.43 -1.95
C LYS A 125 -19.76 0.84 -2.78
N THR A 126 -19.92 1.96 -2.11
CA THR A 126 -19.67 3.28 -2.68
C THR A 126 -18.69 3.96 -1.75
N ASP A 127 -17.45 4.08 -2.17
CA ASP A 127 -16.36 4.62 -1.38
C ASP A 127 -15.53 5.57 -2.26
N ILE A 128 -15.40 6.83 -1.86
CA ILE A 128 -14.51 7.79 -2.54
C ILE A 128 -13.26 8.07 -1.71
N THR A 129 -12.21 8.54 -2.38
CA THR A 129 -11.06 9.17 -1.72
C THR A 129 -11.17 10.68 -1.83
N PHE A 130 -10.96 11.39 -0.71
CA PHE A 130 -10.83 12.84 -0.68
C PHE A 130 -9.39 13.24 -0.41
N ASP A 131 -8.73 13.82 -1.40
CA ASP A 131 -7.33 14.19 -1.37
C ASP A 131 -7.18 15.71 -1.18
N GLU A 132 -6.96 16.13 0.07
CA GLU A 132 -6.89 17.55 0.41
C GLU A 132 -5.49 18.13 0.17
N ILE A 133 -5.40 19.18 -0.65
CA ILE A 133 -4.17 19.93 -0.91
C ILE A 133 -4.39 21.40 -0.55
N MET A 134 -3.88 21.80 0.61
CA MET A 134 -3.96 23.19 1.06
C MET A 134 -2.91 24.05 0.35
N VAL A 135 -3.32 24.87 -0.61
CA VAL A 135 -2.45 25.78 -1.37
C VAL A 135 -2.93 27.21 -1.23
N SER A 136 -2.00 28.14 -1.07
CA SER A 136 -2.30 29.57 -1.04
C SER A 136 -1.43 30.27 -2.07
N PHE A 137 -2.05 30.99 -3.00
CA PHE A 137 -1.34 31.73 -4.05
C PHE A 137 -1.15 33.21 -3.68
N SER A 138 -1.75 33.64 -2.56
CA SER A 138 -1.61 34.99 -2.04
C SER A 138 -0.31 35.16 -1.25
N ALA A 139 0.49 36.17 -1.62
CA ALA A 139 1.69 36.55 -0.89
C ALA A 139 1.39 37.18 0.49
N ASP A 140 0.15 37.60 0.72
CA ASP A 140 -0.30 38.29 1.93
C ASP A 140 -0.98 37.35 2.94
N ASP A 141 -1.04 36.05 2.65
CA ASP A 141 -1.61 35.07 3.57
C ASP A 141 -0.66 34.76 4.74
N GLU A 142 -0.80 35.53 5.81
CA GLU A 142 0.00 35.41 7.04
C GLU A 142 -0.15 34.05 7.74
N ASN A 143 -1.17 33.25 7.41
CA ASN A 143 -1.40 31.94 8.01
C ASN A 143 -0.69 30.81 7.26
N THR A 144 -0.10 31.10 6.10
CA THR A 144 0.52 30.09 5.25
C THR A 144 2.00 29.91 5.59
N ASP A 145 2.35 28.71 6.06
CA ASP A 145 3.75 28.31 6.18
C ASP A 145 4.35 28.11 4.76
N MET A 146 5.27 28.99 4.38
CA MET A 146 5.85 29.02 3.03
C MET A 146 6.50 27.69 2.62
N GLN A 147 7.07 26.94 3.56
CA GLN A 147 7.69 25.65 3.28
C GLN A 147 6.62 24.58 2.99
N THR A 148 5.56 24.53 3.80
CA THR A 148 4.42 23.63 3.60
C THR A 148 3.69 23.96 2.30
N ASN A 149 3.47 25.23 2.00
CA ASN A 149 2.84 25.64 0.76
C ASN A 149 3.65 25.24 -0.47
N ALA A 150 4.98 25.39 -0.44
CA ALA A 150 5.83 24.94 -1.54
C ALA A 150 5.74 23.42 -1.79
N ILE A 151 5.58 22.61 -0.72
CA ILE A 151 5.36 21.17 -0.83
C ILE A 151 3.98 20.87 -1.43
N ASN A 152 2.94 21.55 -0.95
CA ASN A 152 1.58 21.37 -1.44
C ASN A 152 1.44 21.81 -2.90
N MET A 153 2.11 22.89 -3.30
CA MET A 153 2.24 23.30 -4.69
C MET A 153 2.87 22.20 -5.55
N GLN A 154 3.95 21.58 -5.06
CA GLN A 154 4.60 20.47 -5.75
C GLN A 154 3.67 19.25 -5.85
N LYS A 155 2.88 18.96 -4.80
CA LYS A 155 1.85 17.89 -4.83
C LYS A 155 0.79 18.21 -5.90
N LEU A 156 0.25 19.42 -5.92
CA LEU A 156 -0.75 19.85 -6.89
C LEU A 156 -0.22 19.71 -8.34
N MET A 157 0.98 20.21 -8.61
CA MET A 157 1.62 20.06 -9.93
C MET A 157 1.85 18.60 -10.30
N ALA A 158 2.15 17.73 -9.34
CA ALA A 158 2.33 16.30 -9.59
C ALA A 158 1.00 15.61 -9.94
N VAL A 159 -0.10 15.96 -9.27
CA VAL A 159 -1.45 15.48 -9.59
C VAL A 159 -1.85 15.85 -11.02
N PHE A 160 -1.70 17.13 -11.38
CA PHE A 160 -1.97 17.58 -12.74
C PHE A 160 -1.00 16.96 -13.76
N ALA A 161 0.26 16.75 -13.42
CA ALA A 161 1.19 16.06 -14.33
C ALA A 161 0.87 14.55 -14.48
N GLY A 162 0.30 13.92 -13.45
CA GLY A 162 -0.05 12.50 -13.43
C GLY A 162 -1.22 12.18 -14.35
N GLY A 163 -2.25 13.03 -14.38
CA GLY A 163 -3.40 12.84 -15.26
C GLY A 163 -4.46 11.87 -14.74
N GLU A 164 -4.28 11.30 -13.55
CA GLU A 164 -5.18 10.30 -12.97
C GLU A 164 -6.42 10.94 -12.33
N ASP A 165 -6.23 12.01 -11.55
CA ASP A 165 -7.35 12.71 -10.91
C ASP A 165 -8.12 13.56 -11.92
N LEU A 166 -9.46 13.41 -11.94
CA LEU A 166 -10.37 14.13 -12.83
C LEU A 166 -11.34 15.06 -12.12
N LEU A 167 -11.69 14.82 -10.86
CA LEU A 167 -12.66 15.62 -10.13
C LEU A 167 -11.97 16.52 -9.09
N PHE A 168 -12.10 17.85 -9.28
CA PHE A 168 -11.37 18.83 -8.47
C PHE A 168 -12.31 19.79 -7.74
N ILE A 169 -12.01 20.06 -6.47
CA ILE A 169 -12.64 21.13 -5.68
C ILE A 169 -11.63 22.27 -5.48
N MET A 170 -11.91 23.45 -6.00
CA MET A 170 -10.93 24.53 -6.09
C MET A 170 -11.48 25.86 -5.61
N ASP A 171 -10.62 26.71 -5.04
CA ASP A 171 -10.92 28.14 -4.92
C ASP A 171 -10.51 28.88 -6.21
N GLN A 172 -10.87 30.16 -6.30
CA GLN A 172 -10.59 30.98 -7.49
C GLN A 172 -9.09 31.11 -7.76
N ASP A 173 -8.28 31.31 -6.72
CA ASP A 173 -6.83 31.47 -6.84
C ASP A 173 -6.17 30.20 -7.41
N ALA A 174 -6.57 29.02 -6.94
CA ALA A 174 -6.07 27.74 -7.44
C ALA A 174 -6.54 27.48 -8.88
N TYR A 175 -7.80 27.75 -9.18
CA TYR A 175 -8.33 27.62 -10.55
C TYR A 175 -7.55 28.50 -11.52
N ASP A 176 -7.36 29.78 -11.20
CA ASP A 176 -6.63 30.73 -12.04
C ASP A 176 -5.17 30.33 -12.23
N TYR A 177 -4.53 29.76 -11.20
CA TYR A 177 -3.16 29.28 -11.31
C TYR A 177 -3.02 28.07 -12.25
N ILE A 178 -3.96 27.13 -12.18
CA ILE A 178 -3.94 25.93 -13.01
C ILE A 178 -4.28 26.26 -14.45
N CYS A 179 -5.36 26.99 -14.69
CA CYS A 179 -5.78 27.39 -16.03
C CYS A 179 -4.78 28.37 -16.66
N GLY A 180 -4.26 29.33 -15.89
CA GLY A 180 -3.34 30.33 -16.41
C GLY A 180 -3.92 31.06 -17.64
N ASP A 181 -3.21 30.99 -18.77
CA ASP A 181 -3.67 31.48 -20.08
C ASP A 181 -4.15 30.33 -21.01
N GLU A 182 -4.15 29.09 -20.52
CA GLU A 182 -4.49 27.88 -21.29
C GLU A 182 -5.99 27.56 -21.13
N GLU A 183 -6.72 27.56 -22.26
CA GLU A 183 -8.09 27.03 -22.33
C GLU A 183 -8.06 25.49 -22.45
N GLY A 184 -9.05 24.81 -21.86
CA GLY A 184 -9.29 23.38 -22.07
C GLY A 184 -8.59 22.43 -21.09
N ILE A 185 -8.24 22.89 -19.88
CA ILE A 185 -7.83 21.98 -18.79
C ILE A 185 -9.05 21.25 -18.19
N PHE A 186 -10.16 21.96 -18.07
CA PHE A 186 -11.43 21.43 -17.56
C PHE A 186 -12.48 21.36 -18.67
N VAL A 187 -13.42 20.43 -18.52
CA VAL A 187 -14.59 20.26 -19.38
C VAL A 187 -15.52 21.45 -19.19
N ASP A 188 -15.99 22.03 -20.29
CA ASP A 188 -17.02 23.06 -20.25
C ASP A 188 -18.36 22.45 -19.81
N LEU A 189 -18.63 22.52 -18.51
CA LEU A 189 -19.84 22.01 -17.89
C LEU A 189 -21.10 22.72 -18.40
N SER A 190 -20.98 23.95 -18.91
CA SER A 190 -22.12 24.68 -19.49
C SER A 190 -22.53 24.11 -20.85
N GLU A 191 -21.62 23.47 -21.58
CA GLU A 191 -21.93 22.71 -22.79
C GLU A 191 -22.57 21.35 -22.47
N VAL A 192 -22.08 20.67 -21.41
CA VAL A 192 -22.60 19.36 -20.99
C VAL A 192 -23.97 19.48 -20.32
N PHE A 193 -24.13 20.46 -19.42
CA PHE A 193 -25.32 20.70 -18.59
C PHE A 193 -25.87 22.12 -18.86
N PRO A 194 -26.57 22.34 -19.99
CA PRO A 194 -26.98 23.67 -20.40
C PRO A 194 -28.15 24.22 -19.57
N ASN A 195 -28.16 25.54 -19.33
CA ASN A 195 -29.19 26.29 -18.61
C ASN A 195 -29.25 26.05 -17.09
N ILE A 196 -28.10 25.74 -16.49
CA ILE A 196 -27.92 25.68 -15.04
C ILE A 196 -27.25 26.98 -14.58
N ASP A 197 -27.84 27.68 -13.61
CA ASP A 197 -27.38 29.00 -13.15
C ASP A 197 -26.15 28.95 -12.23
N ILE A 198 -25.93 27.83 -11.54
CA ILE A 198 -24.73 27.60 -10.73
C ILE A 198 -23.52 27.12 -11.55
N ILE A 199 -23.64 27.01 -12.87
CA ILE A 199 -22.53 26.64 -13.77
C ILE A 199 -22.01 27.88 -14.49
N GLU A 200 -20.71 28.14 -14.34
CA GLU A 200 -19.96 29.19 -15.02
C GLU A 200 -18.90 28.56 -15.94
N GLY A 201 -19.28 28.25 -17.18
CA GLY A 201 -18.39 27.60 -18.14
C GLY A 201 -17.99 26.21 -17.66
N ASP A 202 -16.72 26.05 -17.30
CA ASP A 202 -16.10 24.82 -16.79
C ASP A 202 -16.17 24.67 -15.25
N LYS A 203 -16.79 25.61 -14.54
CA LYS A 203 -16.92 25.61 -13.08
C LYS A 203 -18.37 25.39 -12.64
N LEU A 204 -18.59 24.50 -11.67
CA LEU A 204 -19.83 24.41 -10.90
C LEU A 204 -19.61 25.07 -9.52
N ILE A 205 -20.42 26.07 -9.17
CA ILE A 205 -20.30 26.79 -7.89
C ILE A 205 -20.90 25.94 -6.76
N LEU A 206 -20.05 25.34 -5.93
CA LEU A 206 -20.49 24.49 -4.82
C LEU A 206 -21.17 25.29 -3.71
N ASN A 207 -20.78 26.55 -3.50
CA ASN A 207 -21.33 27.40 -2.42
C ASN A 207 -22.86 27.53 -2.46
N GLU A 208 -23.46 27.45 -3.65
CA GLU A 208 -24.90 27.57 -3.86
C GLU A 208 -25.66 26.24 -3.74
N THR A 209 -24.95 25.12 -3.65
CA THR A 209 -25.52 23.76 -3.60
C THR A 209 -25.85 23.31 -2.18
N SER A 210 -26.71 22.30 -2.05
CA SER A 210 -27.00 21.59 -0.80
C SER A 210 -25.74 20.96 -0.21
N LEU A 211 -24.86 20.41 -1.05
CA LEU A 211 -23.54 19.92 -0.65
C LEU A 211 -22.70 21.05 0.00
N GLY A 212 -22.58 22.21 -0.65
CA GLY A 212 -21.82 23.34 -0.12
C GLY A 212 -22.38 23.90 1.19
N GLN A 213 -23.71 23.89 1.35
CA GLN A 213 -24.35 24.26 2.61
C GLN A 213 -24.08 23.25 3.74
N LYS A 214 -24.15 21.95 3.43
CA LYS A 214 -23.91 20.87 4.39
C LYS A 214 -22.45 20.81 4.84
N THR A 215 -21.53 21.08 3.92
CA THR A 215 -20.08 21.05 4.15
C THR A 215 -19.50 22.39 4.63
N TYR A 216 -20.34 23.40 4.83
CA TYR A 216 -19.95 24.76 5.23
C TYR A 216 -19.00 25.46 4.24
N MET A 217 -19.01 25.08 2.96
CA MET A 217 -18.30 25.84 1.91
C MET A 217 -18.95 27.20 1.68
N ASN A 218 -20.28 27.27 1.85
CA ASN A 218 -21.07 28.49 1.67
C ASN A 218 -20.77 29.62 2.69
N VAL A 219 -20.00 29.34 3.77
CA VAL A 219 -19.62 30.37 4.75
C VAL A 219 -18.22 30.93 4.50
N LEU A 220 -17.50 30.41 3.51
CA LEU A 220 -16.20 30.89 3.10
C LEU A 220 -16.33 32.25 2.40
N ASP A 221 -15.24 33.02 2.41
CA ASP A 221 -15.18 34.35 1.81
C ASP A 221 -15.02 34.33 0.28
N GLU A 222 -14.74 33.17 -0.29
CA GLU A 222 -14.60 32.92 -1.72
C GLU A 222 -15.50 31.78 -2.18
N ASP A 223 -15.84 31.80 -3.46
CA ASP A 223 -16.55 30.71 -4.10
C ASP A 223 -15.63 29.51 -4.28
N ILE A 224 -16.15 28.34 -3.92
CA ILE A 224 -15.53 27.05 -4.14
C ILE A 224 -16.21 26.41 -5.34
N PHE A 225 -15.40 25.96 -6.28
CA PHE A 225 -15.82 25.38 -7.54
C PHE A 225 -15.57 23.88 -7.57
N LEU A 226 -16.45 23.13 -8.21
CA LEU A 226 -16.20 21.78 -8.67
C LEU A 226 -15.89 21.85 -10.17
N CYS A 227 -14.75 21.28 -10.56
CA CYS A 227 -14.30 21.22 -11.94
C CYS A 227 -14.02 19.77 -12.34
N VAL A 228 -14.39 19.41 -13.57
CA VAL A 228 -14.07 18.09 -14.15
C VAL A 228 -12.98 18.29 -15.19
N ARG A 229 -11.87 17.58 -15.06
CA ARG A 229 -10.72 17.71 -15.94
C ARG A 229 -10.99 17.08 -17.31
N ASP A 230 -10.58 17.78 -18.37
CA ASP A 230 -10.62 17.24 -19.73
C ASP A 230 -9.45 16.26 -19.96
N ILE A 231 -9.74 15.19 -20.67
CA ILE A 231 -8.79 14.16 -21.09
C ILE A 231 -8.04 14.51 -22.38
N GLY A 232 -8.35 15.65 -23.03
CA GLY A 232 -7.74 16.10 -24.27
C GLY A 232 -6.25 16.46 -24.22
N GLY A 233 -5.66 16.55 -23.03
CA GLY A 233 -4.29 17.04 -22.79
C GLY A 233 -3.30 15.99 -22.26
N THR A 234 -2.91 16.13 -20.99
CA THR A 234 -1.89 15.33 -20.29
C THR A 234 -2.39 13.96 -19.82
N VAL A 235 -3.69 13.71 -19.90
CA VAL A 235 -4.32 12.42 -19.57
C VAL A 235 -4.18 11.48 -20.77
N ASN A 236 -3.97 10.19 -20.51
CA ASN A 236 -3.97 9.20 -21.58
C ASN A 236 -5.41 9.00 -22.08
N ASN A 237 -5.63 9.13 -23.38
CA ASN A 237 -6.95 8.81 -23.95
C ASN A 237 -7.07 7.29 -24.18
N ASP A 238 -7.32 6.56 -23.09
CA ASP A 238 -7.62 5.12 -23.08
C ASP A 238 -9.02 4.83 -22.50
N GLU A 239 -9.45 3.57 -22.58
CA GLU A 239 -10.80 3.17 -22.14
C GLU A 239 -11.03 3.45 -20.65
N GLU A 240 -9.99 3.30 -19.82
CA GLU A 240 -10.03 3.56 -18.38
C GLU A 240 -10.25 5.05 -18.10
N SER A 241 -9.42 5.93 -18.66
CA SER A 241 -9.56 7.39 -18.45
C SER A 241 -10.87 7.96 -18.99
N ASN A 242 -11.42 7.37 -20.07
CA ASN A 242 -12.75 7.73 -20.56
C ASN A 242 -13.85 7.29 -19.57
N SER A 243 -13.74 6.09 -18.99
CA SER A 243 -14.65 5.62 -17.96
C SER A 243 -14.60 6.50 -16.71
N ASP A 244 -13.40 6.90 -16.28
CA ASP A 244 -13.22 7.78 -15.12
C ASP A 244 -13.81 9.18 -15.37
N LEU A 245 -13.72 9.67 -16.61
CA LEU A 245 -14.36 10.92 -17.02
C LEU A 245 -15.89 10.79 -16.99
N GLU A 246 -16.45 9.70 -17.51
CA GLU A 246 -17.88 9.41 -17.45
C GLU A 246 -18.37 9.35 -15.99
N ASN A 247 -17.64 8.65 -15.11
CA ASN A 247 -17.95 8.58 -13.67
C ASN A 247 -17.88 9.96 -12.99
N SER A 248 -16.93 10.80 -13.38
CA SER A 248 -16.79 12.16 -12.84
C SER A 248 -17.93 13.07 -13.30
N LEU A 249 -18.41 12.92 -14.54
CA LEU A 249 -19.56 13.66 -15.06
C LEU A 249 -20.87 13.15 -14.47
N ASP A 250 -21.02 11.84 -14.25
CA ASP A 250 -22.17 11.25 -13.55
C ASP A 250 -22.29 11.78 -12.12
N TYR A 251 -21.16 11.90 -11.40
CA TYR A 251 -21.12 12.56 -10.09
C TYR A 251 -21.67 14.00 -10.13
N VAL A 252 -21.29 14.79 -11.14
CA VAL A 252 -21.81 16.14 -11.33
C VAL A 252 -23.32 16.10 -11.62
N GLU A 253 -23.78 15.19 -12.47
CA GLU A 253 -25.20 15.03 -12.75
C GLU A 253 -26.00 14.66 -11.49
N ASN A 254 -25.49 13.76 -10.64
CA ASN A 254 -26.13 13.36 -9.39
C ASN A 254 -26.26 14.53 -8.42
N LEU A 255 -25.25 15.42 -8.36
CA LEU A 255 -25.34 16.66 -7.61
C LEU A 255 -26.40 17.59 -8.20
N LEU A 256 -26.39 17.80 -9.52
CA LEU A 256 -27.38 18.64 -10.20
C LEU A 256 -28.81 18.09 -10.10
N ARG A 257 -28.98 16.79 -9.95
CA ARG A 257 -30.27 16.12 -9.76
C ARG A 257 -30.93 16.48 -8.44
N GLU A 258 -30.15 16.69 -7.39
CA GLU A 258 -30.67 17.20 -6.11
C GLU A 258 -31.13 18.66 -6.22
N GLU A 259 -30.35 19.48 -6.93
CA GLU A 259 -30.61 20.93 -7.05
C GLU A 259 -31.71 21.26 -8.08
N TYR A 260 -31.77 20.51 -9.19
CA TYR A 260 -32.67 20.73 -10.32
C TYR A 260 -33.42 19.44 -10.72
N PRO A 261 -34.25 18.88 -9.83
CA PRO A 261 -34.94 17.60 -10.07
C PRO A 261 -35.88 17.64 -11.29
N ASP A 262 -36.38 18.82 -11.67
CA ASP A 262 -37.21 19.00 -12.85
C ASP A 262 -36.42 18.92 -14.17
N GLN A 263 -35.12 19.21 -14.13
CA GLN A 263 -34.22 19.17 -15.29
C GLN A 263 -33.53 17.81 -15.42
N PHE A 264 -33.29 17.13 -14.30
CA PHE A 264 -32.68 15.81 -14.22
C PHE A 264 -33.63 14.84 -13.49
N PRO A 265 -34.66 14.30 -14.16
CA PRO A 265 -35.56 13.35 -13.52
C PRO A 265 -34.83 12.03 -13.22
N ALA A 266 -35.09 11.44 -12.05
CA ALA A 266 -34.61 10.10 -11.73
C ALA A 266 -35.14 9.08 -12.75
N GLU A 267 -34.29 8.17 -13.22
CA GLU A 267 -34.73 7.04 -14.04
C GLU A 267 -35.64 6.13 -13.19
N GLU A 268 -36.85 5.84 -13.70
CA GLU A 268 -37.87 4.97 -13.05
C GLU A 268 -37.47 3.49 -12.99
#